data_AF-A0A948PSR2-F1
#
_entry.id   AF-A0A948PSR2-F1
#
_cell.length_a   1.000
_cell.length_b   1.000
_cell.length_c   1.000
_cell.angle_alpha   90.00
_cell.angle_beta   90.00
_cell.angle_gamma   90.00
#
_symmetry.space_group_name_H-M   'P 1'
#
loop_
_entity.id
_entity.type
_entity.pdbx_description
1 polymer ?
#
loop_
_entity_poly.entity_id
_entity_poly.type
_entity_poly.pdbx_seq_one_letter_code
_entity_poly.pdbx_strand_id
1 'polypeptide(L)' 'MRELRKVLIVGMVLGAVVVKAQAAELYVPSQYPTIQAAINAVATGDTVRVSAGTYTEVVYVNKGIGLVGVGTP' A
#
# COMPACT_ATOMS: atom_id res chain seq x y z
N MET A 1 25.04 -44.50 21.14
CA MET A 1 24.81 -43.10 20.71
C MET A 1 24.35 -43.01 19.24
N ARG A 2 23.17 -43.55 18.89
CA ARG A 2 22.63 -43.48 17.50
C ARG A 2 21.22 -42.89 17.38
N GLU A 3 20.64 -42.39 18.47
CA GLU A 3 19.42 -41.56 18.46
C GLU A 3 19.70 -40.08 18.11
N LEU A 4 20.97 -39.71 17.88
CA LEU A 4 21.42 -38.33 17.67
C LEU A 4 21.34 -37.85 16.20
N ARG A 5 20.53 -38.49 15.37
CA ARG A 5 20.26 -38.05 13.99
C ARG A 5 18.99 -37.17 13.86
N LYS A 6 18.25 -36.97 14.95
CA LYS A 6 17.03 -36.15 14.97
C LYS A 6 17.27 -34.64 15.15
N VAL A 7 18.51 -34.17 15.24
CA VAL A 7 18.82 -32.79 15.70
C VAL A 7 19.74 -32.01 14.74
N LEU A 8 19.58 -32.16 13.42
CA LEU A 8 20.38 -31.37 12.45
C LEU A 8 19.59 -30.84 11.23
N ILE A 9 18.27 -30.71 11.33
CA ILE A 9 17.45 -29.86 10.43
C ILE A 9 16.83 -28.68 11.21
N VAL A 10 17.24 -28.47 12.47
CA VAL A 10 16.87 -27.26 13.25
C VAL A 10 17.95 -26.19 13.07
N GLY A 11 18.45 -26.02 11.84
CA GLY A 11 19.60 -25.17 11.52
C GLY A 11 19.43 -24.24 10.32
N MET A 12 18.33 -24.31 9.56
CA MET A 12 18.21 -23.54 8.32
C MET A 12 16.77 -23.21 7.92
N VAL A 13 15.95 -22.75 8.87
CA VAL A 13 14.81 -21.89 8.53
C VAL A 13 15.11 -20.50 9.08
N LEU A 14 16.26 -19.95 8.69
CA LEU A 14 16.46 -18.50 8.59
C LEU A 14 15.73 -18.01 7.32
N GLY A 15 14.44 -18.33 7.22
CA GLY A 15 13.59 -17.71 6.23
C GLY A 15 13.36 -16.29 6.71
N ALA A 16 14.21 -15.36 6.30
CA ALA A 16 13.88 -13.94 6.38
C ALA A 16 12.54 -13.79 5.66
N VAL A 17 11.44 -13.65 6.41
CA VAL A 17 10.15 -13.29 5.84
C VAL A 17 10.34 -11.88 5.31
N VAL A 18 10.63 -11.78 4.02
CA VAL A 18 10.72 -10.49 3.34
C VAL A 18 9.28 -9.98 3.24
N VAL A 19 8.83 -9.25 4.25
CA VAL A 19 7.64 -8.42 4.14
C VAL A 19 7.95 -7.35 3.11
N LYS A 20 7.45 -7.52 1.89
CA LYS A 20 7.52 -6.47 0.88
C LYS A 20 6.68 -5.30 1.38
N ALA A 21 7.28 -4.12 1.48
CA ALA A 21 6.52 -2.89 1.66
C ALA A 21 5.68 -2.68 0.39
N GLN A 22 4.40 -2.98 0.47
CA GLN A 22 3.42 -2.65 -0.56
C GLN A 22 2.99 -1.20 -0.33
N ALA A 23 3.06 -0.36 -1.37
CA ALA A 23 2.48 0.98 -1.32
C ALA A 23 0.99 0.88 -0.97
N ALA A 24 0.54 1.60 0.05
CA ALA A 24 -0.86 1.58 0.45
C ALA A 24 -1.73 2.34 -0.56
N GLU A 25 -2.99 1.95 -0.65
CA GLU A 25 -3.99 2.58 -1.51
C GLU A 25 -5.11 3.20 -0.67
N LEU A 26 -5.41 4.48 -0.91
CA LEU A 26 -6.60 5.17 -0.39
C LEU A 26 -7.59 5.41 -1.53
N TYR A 27 -8.88 5.25 -1.26
CA TYR A 27 -9.92 5.30 -2.30
C TYR A 27 -10.88 6.48 -2.11
N VAL A 28 -11.12 7.18 -3.21
CA VAL A 28 -12.12 8.25 -3.31
C VAL A 28 -13.24 7.78 -4.26
N PRO A 29 -14.53 7.92 -3.90
CA PRO A 29 -15.04 8.52 -2.66
C PRO A 29 -15.26 7.53 -1.50
N SER A 30 -15.00 6.23 -1.70
CA SER A 30 -15.47 5.17 -0.80
C SER A 30 -14.88 5.19 0.61
N GLN A 31 -13.62 5.66 0.76
CA GLN A 31 -12.99 5.83 2.07
C GLN A 31 -12.88 7.31 2.46
N TYR A 32 -12.62 8.17 1.48
CA TYR A 32 -12.52 9.61 1.68
C TYR A 32 -13.47 10.33 0.73
N PRO A 33 -14.33 11.23 1.22
CA PRO A 33 -15.37 11.86 0.39
C PRO A 33 -14.81 12.85 -0.65
N THR A 34 -13.56 13.30 -0.51
CA THR A 34 -12.91 14.27 -1.41
C THR A 34 -11.48 13.84 -1.76
N ILE A 35 -10.95 14.29 -2.90
CA ILE A 35 -9.56 13.99 -3.30
C ILE A 35 -8.58 14.63 -2.33
N GLN A 36 -8.85 15.87 -1.88
CA GLN A 36 -7.95 16.55 -0.94
C GLN A 36 -7.87 15.83 0.42
N ALA A 37 -8.97 15.25 0.91
CA ALA A 37 -8.96 14.49 2.17
C ALA A 37 -8.07 13.24 2.07
N ALA A 38 -8.12 12.53 0.95
CA ALA A 38 -7.24 11.39 0.69
C ALA A 38 -5.77 11.82 0.58
N ILE A 39 -5.47 12.93 -0.11
CA ILE A 39 -4.10 13.47 -0.21
C ILE A 39 -3.55 13.87 1.16
N ASN A 40 -4.37 14.46 2.02
CA ASN A 40 -3.93 14.82 3.37
C ASN A 40 -3.55 13.56 4.16
N ALA A 41 -4.33 12.48 4.02
CA ALA A 41 -4.14 11.23 4.75
C ALA A 41 -3.05 10.30 4.19
N VAL A 42 -2.83 10.28 2.86
CA VAL A 42 -1.90 9.34 2.22
C VAL A 42 -0.45 9.63 2.60
N ALA A 43 0.35 8.59 2.82
CA ALA A 43 1.78 8.74 3.08
C ALA A 43 2.56 8.97 1.77
N THR A 44 3.78 9.49 1.88
CA THR A 44 4.68 9.63 0.72
C THR A 44 5.02 8.24 0.17
N GLY A 45 4.92 8.06 -1.14
CA GLY A 45 5.14 6.79 -1.84
C GLY A 45 3.87 5.97 -2.07
N ASP A 46 2.77 6.31 -1.40
CA ASP A 46 1.48 5.62 -1.53
C ASP A 46 0.59 6.24 -2.62
N THR A 47 -0.56 5.61 -2.88
CA THR A 47 -1.45 5.97 -3.99
C THR A 47 -2.87 6.34 -3.53
N VAL A 48 -3.41 7.43 -4.07
CA VAL A 48 -4.83 7.78 -4.03
C VAL A 48 -5.48 7.33 -5.34
N ARG A 49 -6.48 6.45 -5.24
CA ARG A 49 -7.28 5.93 -6.36
C ARG A 49 -8.63 6.64 -6.40
N VAL A 50 -8.85 7.38 -7.48
CA VAL A 50 -10.05 8.21 -7.66
C VAL A 50 -10.99 7.51 -8.63
N SER A 51 -12.14 7.06 -8.13
CA SER A 51 -13.20 6.48 -8.95
C SER A 51 -13.74 7.52 -9.93
N ALA A 52 -14.18 7.06 -11.11
CA ALA A 52 -14.82 7.91 -12.10
C ALA A 52 -15.95 8.76 -11.48
N GLY A 53 -15.91 10.07 -11.76
CA GLY A 53 -16.84 11.04 -11.18
C GLY A 53 -16.38 12.47 -11.47
N THR A 54 -17.27 13.44 -11.26
CA THR A 54 -16.92 14.86 -11.30
C THR A 54 -16.67 15.35 -9.89
N TYR A 55 -15.48 15.91 -9.64
CA TYR A 55 -15.07 16.43 -8.35
C TYR A 55 -14.78 17.93 -8.50
N THR A 56 -15.68 18.77 -7.98
CA THR A 56 -15.52 20.23 -8.01
C THR A 56 -14.74 20.67 -6.77
N GLU A 57 -13.41 20.56 -6.83
CA GLU A 57 -12.52 20.89 -5.72
C GLU A 57 -11.18 21.49 -6.21
N VAL A 58 -10.50 22.21 -5.31
CA VAL A 58 -9.12 22.63 -5.53
C VAL A 58 -8.21 21.61 -4.87
N VAL A 59 -7.29 21.02 -5.66
CA VAL A 59 -6.40 19.95 -5.20
C VAL A 59 -4.97 20.48 -5.09
N TYR A 60 -4.36 20.29 -3.92
CA TYR A 60 -2.97 20.61 -3.62
C TYR A 60 -2.18 19.33 -3.35
N VAL A 61 -1.25 19.00 -4.26
CA VAL A 61 -0.33 17.86 -4.11
C VAL A 61 1.04 18.39 -3.69
N ASN A 62 1.43 18.14 -2.45
CA ASN A 62 2.67 18.66 -1.85
C ASN A 62 3.64 17.56 -1.38
N LYS A 63 3.39 16.30 -1.75
CA LYS A 63 4.22 15.13 -1.44
C LYS A 63 4.21 14.15 -2.61
N GLY A 64 5.26 13.34 -2.71
CA GLY A 64 5.40 12.35 -3.77
C GLY A 64 4.42 11.20 -3.56
N ILE A 65 3.28 11.25 -4.25
CA ILE A 65 2.20 10.25 -4.19
C ILE A 65 1.79 9.84 -5.60
N GLY A 66 1.17 8.68 -5.73
CA GLY A 66 0.37 8.35 -6.90
C GLY A 66 -1.01 8.99 -6.79
N LEU A 67 -1.45 9.73 -7.80
CA LEU A 67 -2.83 10.17 -7.93
C LEU A 67 -3.38 9.60 -9.23
N VAL A 68 -4.19 8.54 -9.12
CA VAL A 68 -4.59 7.72 -10.27
C VAL A 68 -6.11 7.71 -10.39
N GLY A 69 -6.61 8.15 -11.55
CA GLY A 69 -7.99 7.92 -11.92
C GLY A 69 -8.22 6.44 -12.26
N VAL A 70 -9.17 5.81 -11.60
CA VAL A 70 -9.66 4.47 -11.94
C VAL A 70 -10.97 4.62 -12.72
N GLY A 71 -10.81 4.81 -14.03
CA GLY A 71 -11.87 4.77 -15.04
C GLY A 71 -11.48 3.77 -16.14
N THR A 72 -12.44 3.04 -16.69
CA THR A 72 -12.20 2.12 -17.81
C THR A 72 -11.69 2.89 -19.04
N PRO A 73 -10.71 2.32 -19.79
CA PRO A 73 -10.01 2.99 -20.89
C PRO A 73 -10.90 3.43 -22.05
#